data_AF-A0AA88QQF1-F1
#
_entry.id   AF-A0AA88QQF1-F1
#
_cell.length_a   1.000
_cell.length_b   1.000
_cell.length_c   1.000
_cell.angle_alpha   90.00
_cell.angle_beta   90.00
_cell.angle_gamma   90.00
#
_symmetry.space_group_name_H-M   'P 1'
#
loop_
_entity.id
_entity.type
_entity.pdbx_description
1 polymer ?
#
loop_
_entity_poly.entity_id
_entity_poly.type
_entity_poly.pdbx_seq_one_letter_code
_entity_poly.pdbx_strand_id
1 'polypeptide(L)' 'MAKFNVVQKRRRAAIAEQKRARHGDPFTARLKQRPQPLSISGKRKRKLFKKWRRDQKEDMAKGLITMQDVEMAVAQGIYV' A
#
# COMPACT_ATOMS: atom_id res chain seq x y z
N MET A 1 -35.26 -24.86 5.03
CA MET A 1 -34.42 -23.64 4.89
C MET A 1 -33.58 -23.32 6.13
N ALA A 2 -34.15 -23.30 7.36
CA ALA A 2 -33.41 -22.93 8.58
C ALA A 2 -32.22 -23.86 8.94
N LYS A 3 -32.41 -25.18 8.85
CA LYS A 3 -31.36 -26.18 9.21
C LYS A 3 -30.09 -26.04 8.37
N PHE A 4 -30.23 -25.85 7.06
CA PHE A 4 -29.10 -25.65 6.14
C PHE A 4 -28.32 -24.37 6.47
N ASN A 5 -29.02 -23.27 6.75
CA ASN A 5 -28.39 -22.01 7.12
C ASN A 5 -27.61 -22.12 8.43
N VAL A 6 -28.12 -22.87 9.42
CA VAL A 6 -27.40 -23.13 10.68
C VAL A 6 -26.11 -23.92 10.42
N VAL A 7 -26.18 -24.97 9.60
CA VAL A 7 -25.01 -25.77 9.23
C VAL A 7 -23.97 -24.94 8.46
N GLN A 8 -24.41 -24.11 7.50
CA GLN A 8 -23.53 -23.23 6.74
C GLN A 8 -22.88 -22.16 7.62
N LYS A 9 -23.61 -21.57 8.57
CA LYS A 9 -23.05 -20.61 9.53
C LYS A 9 -21.95 -21.25 10.38
N ARG A 10 -22.19 -22.46 10.91
CA ARG A 10 -21.18 -23.22 11.67
C ARG A 10 -19.95 -23.53 10.82
N ARG A 11 -20.15 -23.97 9.57
CA ARG A 11 -19.05 -24.24 8.64
C ARG A 11 -18.21 -22.99 8.36
N ARG A 12 -18.85 -21.83 8.11
CA ARG A 12 -18.14 -20.56 7.89
C ARG A 12 -17.35 -20.11 9.12
N ALA A 13 -17.89 -20.31 10.32
CA ALA A 13 -17.19 -20.01 11.57
C ALA A 13 -15.93 -20.88 11.75
N ALA A 14 -16.05 -22.20 11.57
CA ALA A 14 -14.93 -23.13 11.68
C ALA A 14 -13.82 -22.82 10.66
N ILE A 15 -14.18 -22.50 9.40
CA ILE A 15 -13.20 -22.09 8.39
C ILE A 15 -12.49 -20.79 8.78
N ALA A 16 -13.23 -19.81 9.33
CA ALA A 16 -12.63 -18.56 9.78
C ALA A 16 -11.65 -18.76 10.94
N GLU A 17 -11.98 -19.66 11.87
CA GLU A 17 -11.11 -20.03 12.99
C GLU A 17 -9.84 -20.73 12.52
N GLN A 18 -9.94 -21.72 11.62
CA GLN A 18 -8.78 -22.36 11.01
C GLN A 18 -7.87 -21.37 10.29
N LYS A 19 -8.46 -20.39 9.58
CA LYS A 19 -7.69 -19.31 8.94
C LYS A 19 -6.95 -18.46 9.96
N ARG A 20 -7.58 -18.11 11.09
CA ARG A 20 -6.93 -17.35 12.17
C ARG A 20 -5.81 -18.16 12.83
N ALA A 21 -6.01 -19.45 13.07
CA ALA A 21 -4.98 -20.32 13.64
C ALA A 21 -3.75 -20.45 12.72
N ARG A 22 -3.96 -20.56 11.41
CA ARG A 22 -2.87 -20.75 10.44
C ARG A 22 -2.17 -19.45 10.02
N HIS A 23 -2.94 -18.36 9.85
CA HIS A 23 -2.45 -17.11 9.23
C HIS A 23 -2.63 -15.87 10.10
N GLY A 24 -3.24 -16.03 11.28
CA GLY A 24 -3.40 -14.94 12.23
C GLY A 24 -2.06 -14.54 12.84
N ASP A 25 -2.04 -13.32 13.36
CA ASP A 25 -0.93 -12.83 14.15
C ASP A 25 -0.76 -13.68 15.45
N PRO A 26 0.47 -14.07 15.84
CA PRO A 26 0.69 -14.95 17.00
C PRO A 26 0.15 -14.41 18.34
N PHE A 27 0.12 -13.08 18.50
CA PHE A 27 -0.29 -12.46 19.76
C PHE A 27 -1.77 -12.07 19.77
N THR A 28 -2.34 -11.72 18.61
CA THR A 28 -3.74 -11.25 18.53
C THR A 28 -4.70 -12.22 17.84
N ALA A 29 -4.19 -13.28 17.21
CA ALA A 29 -4.92 -14.24 16.36
C ALA A 29 -5.75 -13.59 15.23
N ARG A 30 -5.56 -12.29 14.95
CA ARG A 30 -6.28 -11.56 13.91
C ARG A 30 -5.56 -11.72 12.58
N LEU A 31 -6.34 -11.86 11.50
CA LEU A 31 -5.82 -11.82 10.14
C LEU A 31 -5.42 -10.38 9.80
N LYS A 32 -4.21 -10.20 9.28
CA LYS A 32 -3.75 -8.88 8.80
C LYS A 32 -4.60 -8.46 7.60
N GLN A 33 -5.29 -7.33 7.70
CA GLN A 33 -5.95 -6.73 6.55
C GLN A 33 -4.90 -6.05 5.69
N ARG A 34 -4.66 -6.59 4.49
CA ARG A 34 -3.84 -5.92 3.49
C ARG A 34 -4.75 -4.99 2.69
N PRO A 35 -4.57 -3.67 2.76
CA PRO A 35 -5.30 -2.79 1.87
C PRO A 35 -4.97 -3.20 0.43
N GLN A 36 -6.00 -3.31 -0.42
CA GLN A 36 -5.72 -3.51 -1.84
C GLN A 36 -4.91 -2.30 -2.32
N PRO A 37 -3.82 -2.52 -3.08
CA PRO A 37 -3.11 -1.41 -3.69
C PRO A 37 -4.10 -0.69 -4.61
N LEU A 38 -4.48 0.53 -4.23
CA LEU A 38 -5.33 1.36 -5.06
C LEU A 38 -4.56 1.72 -6.31
N SER A 39 -5.04 1.26 -7.47
CA SER A 39 -4.43 1.59 -8.74
C SER A 39 -4.55 3.10 -8.99
N ILE A 40 -3.42 3.79 -9.03
CA ILE A 40 -3.40 5.22 -9.35
C ILE A 40 -3.67 5.39 -10.84
N SER A 41 -4.73 6.12 -11.20
CA SER A 41 -5.05 6.40 -12.60
C SER A 41 -3.91 7.14 -13.30
N GLY A 42 -3.73 6.93 -14.61
CA GLY A 42 -2.67 7.58 -15.39
C GLY A 42 -2.72 9.11 -15.31
N LYS A 43 -3.93 9.70 -15.26
CA LYS A 43 -4.14 11.14 -15.04
C LYS A 43 -3.60 11.59 -13.67
N ARG A 44 -3.85 10.82 -12.61
CA ARG A 44 -3.35 11.13 -11.27
C ARG A 44 -1.84 10.96 -11.18
N LYS A 45 -1.26 9.91 -11.78
CA LYS A 45 0.20 9.76 -11.93
C LYS A 45 0.80 11.01 -12.60
N ARG A 46 0.26 11.43 -13.75
CA ARG A 46 0.74 12.62 -14.47
C ARG A 46 0.63 13.91 -13.64
N LYS A 47 -0.44 14.08 -12.85
CA LYS A 47 -0.58 15.23 -11.94
C LYS A 47 0.47 15.20 -10.82
N LEU A 48 0.70 14.04 -10.22
CA LEU A 48 1.73 13.87 -9.18
C LEU A 48 3.13 14.16 -9.73
N PHE A 49 3.48 13.63 -10.91
CA PHE A 49 4.75 13.95 -11.56
C PHE A 49 4.90 15.44 -11.89
N LYS A 50 3.82 16.12 -12.31
CA LYS A 50 3.85 17.57 -12.54
C LYS A 50 4.03 18.36 -11.25
N LYS A 51 3.37 17.95 -10.16
CA LYS A 51 3.55 18.57 -8.84
C LYS A 51 4.98 18.38 -8.36
N TRP A 52 5.47 17.15 -8.38
CA TRP A 52 6.84 16.80 -8.00
C TRP A 52 7.89 17.63 -8.75
N ARG A 53 7.76 17.77 -10.08
CA ARG A 53 8.67 18.64 -10.87
C ARG A 53 8.61 20.12 -10.49
N ARG A 54 7.45 20.63 -10.05
CA ARG A 54 7.33 22.02 -9.57
C ARG A 54 8.00 22.17 -8.22
N ASP A 55 7.71 21.26 -7.30
CA ASP A 55 8.29 21.23 -5.95
C ASP A 55 9.84 21.16 -6.05
N GLN A 56 10.39 20.25 -6.85
CA GLN A 56 11.83 20.15 -7.11
C GLN A 56 12.44 21.44 -7.69
N LYS A 57 11.73 22.12 -8.59
CA LYS A 57 12.18 23.40 -9.15
C LYS A 57 12.20 24.51 -8.10
N GLU A 58 11.20 24.55 -7.23
CA GLU A 58 11.15 25.51 -6.12
C GLU A 58 12.25 25.23 -5.09
N ASP A 59 12.52 23.96 -4.79
CA ASP A 59 13.56 23.56 -3.84
C ASP A 59 14.96 23.86 -4.38
N MET A 60 15.21 23.66 -5.69
CA MET A 60 16.44 24.12 -6.34
C MET A 60 16.58 25.65 -6.27
N ALA A 61 15.49 26.40 -6.51
CA ALA A 61 15.52 27.86 -6.46
C ALA A 61 15.78 28.41 -5.05
N LYS A 62 15.34 27.68 -4.02
CA LYS A 62 15.62 27.98 -2.60
C LYS A 62 16.99 27.48 -2.13
N GLY A 63 17.73 26.78 -2.98
CA GLY A 63 19.03 26.19 -2.64
C GLY A 63 18.97 24.98 -1.70
N LEU A 64 17.79 24.37 -1.52
CA LEU A 64 17.61 23.17 -0.68
C LEU A 64 18.09 21.89 -1.36
N ILE A 65 18.19 21.90 -2.70
CA ILE A 65 18.65 20.76 -3.51
C ILE A 65 19.77 21.25 -4.41
N THR A 66 20.94 20.64 -4.30
CA THR A 66 22.08 20.88 -5.19
C THR A 66 22.08 19.89 -6.35
N MET A 67 22.75 20.21 -7.46
CA MET A 67 22.89 19.29 -8.59
C MET A 67 23.51 17.93 -8.19
N GLN A 68 24.36 17.90 -7.16
CA GLN A 68 24.93 16.67 -6.60
C GLN A 68 23.88 15.77 -5.93
N ASP A 69 22.88 16.35 -5.26
CA ASP A 69 21.78 15.59 -4.65
C ASP A 69 20.90 14.91 -5.71
N VAL A 70 20.72 15.58 -6.84
CA VAL A 70 20.01 15.04 -8.01
C VAL A 70 20.80 13.87 -8.61
N GLU A 71 22.11 14.04 -8.82
CA GLU A 71 22.99 13.00 -9.36
C GLU A 71 23.06 11.77 -8.46
N MET A 72 23.19 11.96 -7.14
CA MET A 72 23.24 10.89 -6.16
C MET A 72 21.95 10.06 -6.15
N ALA A 73 20.80 10.70 -6.24
CA ALA A 73 19.52 10.00 -6.21
C ALA A 73 19.17 9.30 -7.54
N VAL A 74 19.67 9.79 -8.67
CA VAL A 74 19.63 9.07 -9.96
C VAL A 74 20.53 7.84 -9.92
N ALA A 75 21.75 7.96 -9.38
CA ALA A 75 22.68 6.84 -9.24
C ALA A 75 22.15 5.73 -8.31
N GLN A 76 21.38 6.09 -7.29
CA GLN A 76 20.75 5.14 -6.37
C GLN A 76 19.45 4.52 -6.92
N GLY A 77 19.01 4.89 -8.14
CA GLY A 77 17.78 4.37 -8.74
C GLY A 77 16.50 4.80 -8.01
N ILE A 78 16.59 5.84 -7.17
CA ILE A 78 15.47 6.35 -6.37
C ILE A 78 14.52 7.18 -7.24
N TYR A 79 15.05 7.83 -8.28
CA TYR A 79 14.26 8.56 -9.26
C TYR A 79 14.15 7.79 -10.58
N VAL A 80 13.08 6.98 -10.70
CA VAL A 80 12.57 6.40 -11.97
C VAL A 80 11.07 6.67 -12.07
#